data_AF-A0A7Y2CC58-F1
#
_entry.id   AF-A0A7Y2CC58-F1
#
_cell.length_a   1.000
_cell.length_b   1.000
_cell.length_c   1.000
_cell.angle_alpha   90.00
_cell.angle_beta   90.00
_cell.angle_gamma   90.00
#
_symmetry.space_group_name_H-M   'P 1'
#
loop_
_entity.id
_entity.type
_entity.pdbx_description
1 polymer ?
#
loop_
_entity_poly.entity_id
_entity_poly.type
_entity_poly.pdbx_seq_one_letter_code
_entity_poly.pdbx_strand_id
1 'polypeptide(L)'
;MSEQEAKAAREANIYGDRPTWSMGKNDRARTAANARGPADMEDAHGVLGAEAKSHQDPRGQYRDGKKLTKLQINAFETLALPASAKAMDIRRRYAELVRRFHPDSNDGDRSAEEQLNEVVKAHSILKKARFL
;
A
#
# COMPACT_ATOMS: atom_id res chain seq x y z
N MET A 1 39.79 -41.18 -15.59
CA MET A 1 38.94 -40.03 -15.99
C MET A 1 37.55 -40.56 -16.24
N SER A 2 36.62 -40.30 -15.32
CA SER A 2 35.22 -40.74 -15.50
C SER A 2 34.53 -39.82 -16.51
N GLU A 3 33.54 -40.34 -17.25
CA GLU A 3 32.79 -39.55 -18.25
C GLU A 3 32.09 -38.33 -17.64
N GLN A 4 31.68 -38.46 -16.38
CA GLN A 4 31.03 -37.39 -15.61
C GLN A 4 32.00 -36.24 -15.33
N GLU A 5 33.24 -36.56 -14.98
CA GLU A 5 34.29 -35.59 -14.69
C GLU A 5 34.74 -34.84 -15.96
N ALA A 6 34.79 -35.54 -17.10
CA ALA A 6 35.07 -34.93 -18.39
C ALA A 6 33.95 -33.97 -18.85
N LYS A 7 32.69 -34.28 -18.53
CA LYS A 7 31.56 -33.41 -18.87
C LYS A 7 31.53 -32.16 -17.99
N ALA A 8 31.77 -32.29 -16.70
CA ALA A 8 31.87 -31.16 -15.77
C ALA A 8 33.02 -30.19 -16.16
N ALA A 9 34.16 -30.73 -16.58
CA ALA A 9 35.29 -29.92 -17.06
C ALA A 9 34.99 -29.18 -18.37
N ARG A 10 34.21 -29.78 -19.28
CA ARG A 10 33.74 -29.12 -20.51
C ARG A 10 32.77 -27.97 -20.18
N GLU A 11 31.82 -28.22 -19.29
CA GLU A 11 30.83 -27.23 -18.85
C GLU A 11 31.49 -26.03 -18.13
N ALA A 12 32.48 -26.29 -17.27
CA ALA A 12 33.27 -25.24 -16.62
C ALA A 12 34.07 -24.39 -17.62
N ASN A 13 34.60 -25.01 -18.68
CA ASN A 13 35.38 -24.33 -19.72
C ASN A 13 34.55 -23.53 -20.74
N ILE A 14 33.21 -23.66 -20.76
CA ILE A 14 32.35 -22.94 -21.73
C ILE A 14 32.55 -21.42 -21.65
N TYR A 15 32.82 -20.90 -20.45
CA TYR A 15 32.93 -19.45 -20.22
C TYR A 15 34.36 -19.00 -19.88
N GLY A 16 35.34 -19.89 -20.10
CA GLY A 16 36.72 -19.76 -19.65
C GLY A 16 36.83 -19.89 -18.13
N ASP A 17 37.82 -20.63 -17.64
CA ASP A 17 38.14 -20.79 -16.20
C ASP A 17 38.51 -19.44 -15.55
N ARG A 18 37.52 -18.56 -15.37
CA ARG A 18 37.68 -17.25 -14.75
C ARG A 18 37.31 -17.41 -13.27
N PRO A 19 38.28 -17.46 -12.34
CA PRO A 19 37.97 -17.50 -10.92
C PRO A 19 37.20 -16.23 -10.58
N THR A 20 35.89 -16.37 -10.34
CA THR A 20 35.08 -15.25 -9.90
C THR A 20 35.40 -15.03 -8.43
N TRP A 21 35.98 -13.88 -8.09
CA TRP A 21 36.12 -13.50 -6.70
C TRP A 21 34.72 -13.38 -6.11
N SER A 22 34.41 -14.20 -5.10
CA SER A 22 33.21 -14.01 -4.30
C SER A 22 33.36 -12.70 -3.51
N MET A 23 32.70 -11.64 -3.97
CA MET A 23 32.50 -10.46 -3.13
C MET A 23 31.66 -10.88 -1.93
N GLY A 24 32.33 -11.03 -0.77
CA GLY A 24 31.69 -11.30 0.51
C GLY A 24 30.68 -10.20 0.82
N LYS A 25 29.47 -10.59 1.22
CA LYS A 25 28.47 -9.64 1.71
C LYS A 25 29.02 -9.03 3.01
N ASN A 26 29.53 -7.80 2.93
CA ASN A 26 29.95 -7.06 4.11
C ASN A 26 28.71 -6.61 4.89
N ASP A 27 28.13 -7.52 5.66
CA ASP A 27 26.94 -7.25 6.45
C ASP A 27 27.18 -6.14 7.48
N ARG A 28 28.41 -6.03 8.02
CA ARG A 28 28.82 -4.94 8.92
C ARG A 28 28.79 -3.56 8.25
N ALA A 29 29.18 -3.47 6.97
CA ALA A 29 29.09 -2.21 6.22
C ALA A 29 27.63 -1.83 5.92
N ARG A 30 26.77 -2.81 5.65
CA ARG A 30 25.31 -2.58 5.54
C ARG A 30 24.69 -2.15 6.86
N THR A 31 25.09 -2.74 7.99
CA THR A 31 24.57 -2.33 9.30
C THR A 31 24.97 -0.90 9.63
N ALA A 32 26.22 -0.51 9.33
CA ALA A 32 26.70 0.85 9.53
C ALA A 32 26.03 1.88 8.60
N ALA A 33 25.72 1.51 7.35
CA ALA A 33 24.96 2.34 6.42
C ALA A 33 23.50 2.51 6.86
N ASN A 34 22.89 1.48 7.46
CA ASN A 34 21.52 1.55 7.98
C ASN A 34 21.43 2.22 9.36
N ALA A 35 22.54 2.31 10.11
CA ALA A 35 22.60 2.99 11.41
C ALA A 35 22.67 4.52 11.28
N ARG A 36 23.13 5.03 10.13
CA ARG A 36 23.01 6.45 9.75
C ARG A 36 21.73 6.60 8.92
N GLY A 37 20.60 6.67 9.61
CA GLY A 37 19.32 6.84 8.94
C GLY A 37 19.23 8.21 8.26
N PRO A 38 18.31 8.41 7.30
CA PRO A 38 18.05 9.73 6.70
C PRO A 38 17.64 10.82 7.70
N ALA A 39 17.38 10.45 8.96
CA ALA A 39 17.14 11.35 10.07
C ALA A 39 18.40 12.05 10.62
N ASP A 40 19.59 11.49 10.40
CA ASP A 40 20.86 12.03 10.93
C ASP A 40 21.58 12.96 9.93
N MET A 41 21.03 13.11 8.72
CA MET A 41 21.49 14.11 7.75
C MET A 41 20.66 15.38 7.93
N GLU A 42 21.28 16.42 8.49
CA GLU A 42 20.73 17.78 8.50
C GLU A 42 20.65 18.29 7.06
N ASP A 43 19.53 18.00 6.37
CA ASP A 43 19.29 18.51 5.04
C ASP A 43 18.90 19.99 5.14
N ALA A 44 19.82 20.88 4.74
CA ALA A 44 19.61 22.33 4.69
C ALA A 44 18.39 22.75 3.86
N HIS A 45 17.93 21.88 2.96
CA HIS A 45 16.75 22.10 2.13
C HIS A 45 15.51 21.33 2.61
N GLY A 46 15.60 20.51 3.66
CA GLY A 46 14.48 19.84 4.31
C GLY A 46 13.73 18.82 3.45
N VAL A 47 14.33 18.37 2.34
CA VAL A 47 13.74 17.43 1.37
C VAL A 47 13.84 15.98 1.88
N LEU A 48 14.91 15.65 2.60
CA LEU A 48 15.20 14.30 3.08
C LEU A 48 14.64 14.00 4.48
N GLY A 49 14.42 15.04 5.32
CA GLY A 49 13.84 14.91 6.67
C GLY A 49 12.31 14.99 6.74
N ALA A 50 11.64 15.20 5.61
CA ALA A 50 10.19 15.42 5.56
C ALA A 50 9.35 14.20 5.96
N GLU A 51 9.94 13.00 5.99
CA GLU A 51 9.22 11.76 6.34
C GLU A 51 8.95 11.63 7.85
N ALA A 52 9.67 12.38 8.70
CA ALA A 52 9.47 12.40 10.15
C ALA A 52 8.42 13.41 10.64
N LYS A 53 8.02 14.37 9.79
CA LYS A 53 6.88 15.23 10.11
C LYS A 53 5.63 14.46 9.75
N SER A 54 4.87 14.09 10.77
CA SER A 54 3.47 13.66 10.68
C SER A 54 2.74 14.62 9.74
N HIS A 55 2.71 14.31 8.46
CA HIS A 55 1.91 15.02 7.49
C HIS A 55 0.48 14.74 7.93
N GLN A 56 -0.14 15.71 8.59
CA GLN A 56 -1.58 15.86 8.52
C GLN A 56 -1.87 15.87 7.04
N ASP A 57 -2.30 14.73 6.51
CA ASP A 57 -2.53 14.60 5.10
C ASP A 57 -3.81 15.38 4.78
N PRO A 58 -3.69 16.59 4.17
CA PRO A 58 -4.86 17.41 3.95
C PRO A 58 -5.77 16.78 2.88
N ARG A 59 -5.30 15.75 2.18
CA ARG A 59 -5.99 15.06 1.09
C ARG A 59 -6.43 13.64 1.46
N GLY A 60 -6.19 13.17 2.71
CA GLY A 60 -6.62 11.83 3.17
C GLY A 60 -6.02 10.66 2.38
N GLN A 61 -4.87 10.86 1.75
CA GLN A 61 -4.09 9.86 1.01
C GLN A 61 -3.35 8.87 1.90
N TYR A 62 -3.23 9.09 3.22
CA TYR A 62 -2.57 8.20 4.18
C TYR A 62 -3.48 7.88 5.36
N ARG A 63 -3.45 6.60 5.78
CA ARG A 63 -4.09 6.10 7.00
C ARG A 63 -3.13 5.13 7.68
N ASP A 64 -2.91 5.30 8.98
CA ASP A 64 -1.99 4.47 9.78
C ASP A 64 -0.59 4.36 9.15
N GLY A 65 -0.10 5.46 8.55
CA GLY A 65 1.19 5.52 7.86
C GLY A 65 1.22 4.85 6.48
N LYS A 66 0.12 4.27 6.00
CA LYS A 66 0.02 3.63 4.68
C LYS A 66 -0.75 4.48 3.69
N LYS A 67 -0.25 4.55 2.46
CA LYS A 67 -0.92 5.25 1.37
C LYS A 67 -2.19 4.50 0.94
N LEU A 68 -3.31 5.19 0.89
CA LEU A 68 -4.56 4.68 0.33
C LEU A 68 -4.47 4.59 -1.19
N THR A 69 -5.09 3.55 -1.73
CA THR A 69 -5.30 3.45 -3.18
C THR A 69 -6.41 4.41 -3.62
N LYS A 70 -6.41 4.82 -4.89
CA LYS A 70 -7.45 5.70 -5.45
C LYS A 70 -8.86 5.16 -5.22
N LEU A 71 -9.04 3.84 -5.31
CA LEU A 71 -10.33 3.18 -5.04
C LEU A 71 -10.77 3.33 -3.58
N GLN A 72 -9.83 3.29 -2.64
CA GLN A 72 -10.13 3.48 -1.21
C GLN A 72 -10.50 4.93 -0.92
N ILE A 73 -9.78 5.89 -1.52
CA ILE A 73 -10.09 7.32 -1.40
C ILE A 73 -11.51 7.60 -1.91
N ASN A 74 -11.80 7.17 -3.14
CA ASN A 74 -13.15 7.31 -3.70
C ASN A 74 -14.22 6.63 -2.83
N ALA A 75 -13.93 5.48 -2.23
CA ALA A 75 -14.88 4.81 -1.33
C ALA A 75 -15.17 5.62 -0.05
N PHE A 76 -14.17 6.30 0.51
CA PHE A 76 -14.38 7.22 1.64
C PHE A 76 -15.17 8.47 1.22
N GLU A 77 -14.91 9.00 0.02
CA GLU A 77 -15.67 10.12 -0.55
C GLU A 77 -17.14 9.77 -0.80
N THR A 78 -17.43 8.59 -1.37
CA THR A 78 -18.82 8.10 -1.59
C THR A 78 -19.59 7.99 -0.27
N LEU A 79 -18.93 7.59 0.82
CA LEU A 79 -19.55 7.54 2.15
C LEU A 79 -19.56 8.90 2.86
N ALA A 80 -18.96 9.94 2.26
CA ALA A 80 -18.74 11.26 2.83
C ALA A 80 -18.04 11.21 4.20
N LEU A 81 -17.01 10.35 4.31
CA LEU A 81 -16.22 10.16 5.52
C LEU A 81 -14.74 10.54 5.29
N PRO A 82 -14.06 11.07 6.31
CA PRO A 82 -12.61 11.26 6.23
C PRO A 82 -11.88 9.91 6.25
N ALA A 83 -10.69 9.86 5.65
CA ALA A 83 -9.84 8.66 5.65
C ALA A 83 -9.42 8.19 7.06
N SER A 84 -9.55 9.06 8.08
CA SER A 84 -9.31 8.77 9.51
C SER A 84 -10.52 8.17 10.25
N ALA A 85 -11.66 7.99 9.59
CA ALA A 85 -12.89 7.51 10.23
C ALA A 85 -12.72 6.12 10.86
N LYS A 86 -13.33 5.90 12.04
CA LYS A 86 -13.29 4.59 12.72
C LYS A 86 -14.25 3.61 12.05
N ALA A 87 -13.98 2.32 12.21
CA ALA A 87 -14.84 1.24 11.69
C ALA A 87 -16.31 1.37 12.11
N MET A 88 -16.56 1.88 13.31
CA MET A 88 -17.93 2.10 13.82
C MET A 88 -18.66 3.22 13.07
N ASP A 89 -17.96 4.29 12.72
CA ASP A 89 -18.52 5.41 11.96
C ASP A 89 -18.82 5.00 10.51
N ILE A 90 -17.97 4.17 9.91
CA ILE A 90 -18.20 3.61 8.57
C ILE A 90 -19.49 2.77 8.55
N ARG A 91 -19.69 1.88 9.53
CA ARG A 91 -20.89 1.05 9.64
C ARG A 91 -22.15 1.88 9.87
N ARG A 92 -22.08 2.88 10.76
CA ARG A 92 -23.20 3.81 11.01
C ARG A 92 -23.59 4.55 9.74
N ARG A 93 -22.60 5.13 9.04
CA ARG A 93 -22.84 5.91 7.83
C ARG A 93 -23.38 5.07 6.67
N TYR A 94 -22.88 3.83 6.53
CA TYR A 94 -23.41 2.87 5.58
C TYR A 94 -24.90 2.59 5.84
N ALA A 95 -25.28 2.30 7.09
CA ALA A 95 -26.68 2.03 7.44
C ALA A 95 -27.59 3.25 7.17
N GLU A 96 -27.13 4.46 7.46
CA GLU A 96 -27.85 5.71 7.15
C GLU A 96 -28.09 5.87 5.64
N LEU A 97 -27.05 5.67 4.81
CA LEU A 97 -27.13 5.83 3.36
C LEU A 97 -28.01 4.75 2.72
N VAL A 98 -27.91 3.50 3.19
CA VAL A 98 -28.78 2.40 2.71
C VAL A 98 -30.23 2.71 3.02
N ARG A 99 -30.56 3.19 4.22
CA ARG A 99 -31.94 3.56 4.56
C ARG A 99 -32.44 4.74 3.73
N ARG A 100 -31.58 5.71 3.41
CA ARG A 100 -31.94 6.85 2.56
C ARG A 100 -32.19 6.44 1.10
N PHE A 101 -31.36 5.58 0.53
CA PHE A 101 -31.45 5.16 -0.87
C PHE A 101 -32.23 3.86 -1.08
N HIS A 102 -32.93 3.37 -0.06
CA HIS A 102 -33.68 2.13 -0.17
C HIS A 102 -34.84 2.28 -1.17
N PRO A 103 -35.05 1.32 -2.09
CA PRO A 103 -36.09 1.41 -3.11
C PRO A 103 -37.51 1.50 -2.52
N ASP A 104 -37.74 0.86 -1.36
CA ASP A 104 -39.01 0.91 -0.62
C ASP A 104 -39.38 2.33 -0.16
N SER A 105 -38.40 3.21 0.07
CA SER A 105 -38.63 4.59 0.49
C SER A 105 -38.68 5.58 -0.67
N ASN A 106 -38.18 5.18 -1.85
CA ASN A 106 -38.00 6.05 -3.03
C ASN A 106 -38.83 5.59 -4.24
N ASP A 107 -39.84 4.75 -4.03
CA ASP A 107 -40.81 4.31 -5.05
C ASP A 107 -40.17 3.74 -6.33
N GLY A 108 -38.99 3.12 -6.21
CA GLY A 108 -38.26 2.55 -7.35
C GLY A 108 -37.58 3.57 -8.26
N ASP A 109 -37.21 4.76 -7.77
CA ASP A 109 -36.37 5.71 -8.53
C ASP A 109 -35.02 5.08 -8.89
N ARG A 110 -34.76 4.95 -10.21
CA ARG A 110 -33.51 4.42 -10.77
C ARG A 110 -32.27 5.21 -10.32
N SER A 111 -32.42 6.50 -10.05
CA SER A 111 -31.32 7.36 -9.61
C SER A 111 -30.85 6.98 -8.20
N ALA A 112 -31.79 6.61 -7.32
CA ALA A 112 -31.49 6.12 -5.98
C ALA A 112 -30.85 4.73 -6.00
N GLU A 113 -31.25 3.87 -6.94
CA GLU A 113 -30.64 2.54 -7.13
C GLU A 113 -29.16 2.63 -7.54
N GLU A 114 -28.82 3.55 -8.43
CA GLU A 114 -27.42 3.78 -8.85
C GLU A 114 -26.56 4.24 -7.65
N GLN A 115 -27.06 5.21 -6.88
CA GLN A 115 -26.38 5.70 -5.68
C GLN A 115 -26.24 4.60 -4.61
N LEU A 116 -27.27 3.78 -4.41
CA LEU A 116 -27.21 2.63 -3.50
C LEU A 116 -26.13 1.63 -3.93
N ASN A 117 -26.04 1.34 -5.22
CA ASN A 117 -25.02 0.45 -5.77
C ASN A 117 -23.61 1.00 -5.55
N GLU A 118 -23.40 2.30 -5.71
CA GLU A 118 -22.12 2.95 -5.40
C GLU A 118 -21.75 2.81 -3.91
N VAL A 119 -22.71 3.06 -3.01
CA VAL A 119 -22.52 2.92 -1.56
C VAL A 119 -22.15 1.47 -1.17
N VAL A 120 -22.83 0.48 -1.75
CA VAL A 120 -22.53 -0.95 -1.52
C VAL A 120 -21.13 -1.31 -2.03
N LYS A 121 -20.76 -0.85 -3.23
CA LYS A 121 -19.41 -1.04 -3.80
C LYS A 121 -18.35 -0.42 -2.89
N ALA A 122 -18.53 0.82 -2.45
CA ALA A 122 -17.62 1.52 -1.55
C ALA A 122 -17.42 0.74 -0.25
N HIS A 123 -18.50 0.31 0.41
CA HIS A 123 -18.43 -0.49 1.64
C HIS A 123 -17.68 -1.83 1.41
N SER A 124 -17.90 -2.50 0.28
CA SER A 124 -17.18 -3.73 -0.06
C SER A 124 -15.66 -3.54 -0.20
N ILE A 125 -15.23 -2.41 -0.76
CA ILE A 125 -13.80 -2.06 -0.92
C ILE A 125 -13.17 -1.85 0.45
N LEU A 126 -13.83 -1.07 1.33
CA LEU A 126 -13.34 -0.82 2.68
C LEU A 126 -13.27 -2.09 3.52
N LYS A 127 -14.22 -3.02 3.33
CA LYS A 127 -14.21 -4.34 3.97
C LYS A 127 -13.02 -5.19 3.52
N LYS A 128 -12.74 -5.24 2.21
CA LYS A 128 -11.57 -5.95 1.66
C LYS A 128 -10.25 -5.34 2.15
N ALA A 129 -10.21 -4.03 2.34
CA ALA A 129 -9.07 -3.32 2.90
C ALA A 129 -8.90 -3.47 4.42
N ARG A 130 -9.81 -4.19 5.10
CA ARG A 130 -9.80 -4.44 6.56
C ARG A 130 -9.89 -3.17 7.41
N PHE A 131 -10.63 -2.16 6.93
CA PHE A 131 -10.92 -0.94 7.70
C PHE A 131 -12.17 -1.04 8.59
N LEU A 132 -12.86 -2.19 8.54
CA LEU A 132 -14.12 -2.49 9.23
C LEU A 132 -13.93 -3.56 10.31
#